data_AF-A0A0D3J6I8-F1
#
_entry.id   AF-A0A0D3J6I8-F1
#
_cell.length_a   1.000
_cell.length_b   1.000
_cell.length_c   1.000
_cell.angle_alpha   90.00
_cell.angle_beta   90.00
_cell.angle_gamma   90.00
#
_symmetry.space_group_name_H-M   'P 1'
#
loop_
_entity.id
_entity.type
_entity.pdbx_description
1 polymer ?
#
loop_
_entity_poly.entity_id
_entity_poly.type
_entity_poly.pdbx_seq_one_letter_code
_entity_poly.pdbx_strand_id
1 'polypeptide(L)'
;PAAALPSAPDLGVSEEKLELWRELGGGDLEPVLASGAVAVLDAQWVIRHAEAGGVLTHRQALPKEAFLSFADLVEATGKYCLPVAALSYPWLTKDHPDPRGANLSRVARALKALLSHIDIPRLGVFWDFGSLHQHPDPANGVLRTEEQNALFKQGLSCLGTLYSHPKTWVLRLTSFPDGHKKKKMPKGTNVAKYFDRGWCFTEQSWAGLTKAGHLSLDLGKMRDGVEYDYWSLRDDCTQDGGRRPPLLPSAFAAELEKKSFTNGKDDKPLVKRLYEAAFEEQFGKATVLKYTNLGWGDAEAAQLAEVLASGAAPRLDTLSLGNNKIGDEGCKALAAALGKEGAAPRLEYLYLDNNEIGDEGCKALAAALKEGAAPSLKARDAPPRHSPLPRPMLIAPPLACRRS
;
A
#
# COMPACT_ATOMS: atom_id res chain seq x y z
N PRO A 1 12.70 21.40 19.18
CA PRO A 1 12.67 20.05 19.78
C PRO A 1 11.55 19.23 19.14
N ALA A 2 11.85 18.03 18.61
CA ALA A 2 10.77 17.09 18.33
C ALA A 2 10.00 16.89 19.63
N ALA A 3 8.67 17.06 19.60
CA ALA A 3 7.84 16.78 20.78
C ALA A 3 8.15 15.35 21.24
N ALA A 4 8.35 15.16 22.55
CA ALA A 4 8.56 13.82 23.09
C ALA A 4 7.34 12.96 22.71
N LEU A 5 7.58 11.76 22.18
CA LEU A 5 6.52 10.81 21.90
C LEU A 5 5.87 10.40 23.23
N PRO A 6 4.54 10.20 23.24
CA PRO A 6 3.84 9.84 24.47
C PRO A 6 4.31 8.46 24.98
N SER A 7 4.39 8.34 26.30
CA SER A 7 4.64 7.08 27.01
C SER A 7 3.36 6.25 27.13
N ALA A 8 3.45 4.97 27.51
CA ALA A 8 2.25 4.15 27.69
C ALA A 8 1.33 4.70 28.80
N PRO A 9 1.85 5.23 29.94
CA PRO A 9 1.05 5.95 30.92
C PRO A 9 0.33 7.19 30.36
N ASP A 10 0.98 7.97 29.48
CA ASP A 10 0.35 9.15 28.86
C ASP A 10 -0.86 8.76 27.99
N LEU A 11 -0.80 7.58 27.37
CA LEU A 11 -1.87 7.05 26.51
C LEU A 11 -2.92 6.23 27.28
N GLY A 12 -2.62 5.81 28.51
CA GLY A 12 -3.47 4.89 29.27
C GLY A 12 -3.50 3.47 28.69
N VAL A 13 -2.39 3.02 28.09
CA VAL A 13 -2.23 1.69 27.46
C VAL A 13 -1.15 0.87 28.17
N SER A 14 -1.07 -0.43 27.91
CA SER A 14 0.04 -1.23 28.46
C SER A 14 1.36 -0.97 27.71
N GLU A 15 2.49 -1.07 28.43
CA GLU A 15 3.82 -0.98 27.80
C GLU A 15 4.01 -2.05 26.72
N GLU A 16 3.56 -3.28 26.96
CA GLU A 16 3.60 -4.37 25.99
C GLU A 16 2.90 -4.01 24.67
N LYS A 17 1.75 -3.33 24.74
CA LYS A 17 1.01 -2.90 23.54
C LYS A 17 1.71 -1.79 22.79
N LEU A 18 2.28 -0.82 23.50
CA LEU A 18 3.04 0.27 22.88
C LEU A 18 4.36 -0.24 22.28
N GLU A 19 5.04 -1.17 22.93
CA GLU A 19 6.21 -1.86 22.40
C GLU A 19 5.86 -2.62 21.12
N LEU A 20 4.80 -3.43 21.11
CA LEU A 20 4.36 -4.13 19.91
C LEU A 20 4.02 -3.17 18.75
N TRP A 21 3.35 -2.04 19.03
CA TRP A 21 3.09 -0.99 18.04
C TRP A 21 4.40 -0.49 17.42
N ARG A 22 5.42 -0.21 18.24
CA ARG A 22 6.73 0.29 17.80
C ARG A 22 7.56 -0.76 17.06
N GLU A 23 7.54 -2.01 17.51
CA GLU A 23 8.20 -3.14 16.83
C GLU A 23 7.66 -3.36 15.42
N LEU A 24 6.36 -3.12 15.21
CA LEU A 24 5.73 -3.17 13.90
C LEU A 24 5.99 -1.92 13.04
N GLY A 25 6.81 -0.97 13.51
CA GLY A 25 7.14 0.27 12.81
C GLY A 25 6.15 1.41 13.05
N GLY A 26 5.20 1.25 13.97
CA GLY A 26 4.19 2.27 14.27
C GLY A 26 4.77 3.60 14.75
N GLY A 27 6.02 3.60 15.24
CA GLY A 27 6.81 4.79 15.54
C GLY A 27 6.84 5.83 14.42
N ASP A 28 6.81 5.38 13.16
CA ASP A 28 6.80 6.25 11.98
C ASP A 28 5.49 7.08 11.86
N LEU A 29 4.40 6.64 12.52
CA LEU A 29 3.09 7.29 12.49
C LEU A 29 2.76 8.04 13.79
N GLU A 30 3.45 7.76 14.90
CA GLU A 30 3.17 8.39 16.20
C GLU A 30 3.16 9.93 16.14
N PRO A 31 4.13 10.62 15.48
CA PRO A 31 4.16 12.09 15.49
C PRO A 31 2.90 12.74 14.90
N VAL A 32 2.28 12.11 13.89
CA VAL A 32 1.10 12.67 13.20
C VAL A 32 -0.22 12.24 13.83
N LEU A 33 -0.24 11.08 14.48
CA LEU A 33 -1.39 10.60 15.24
C LEU A 33 -1.50 11.35 16.58
N ALA A 34 -0.38 11.51 17.29
CA ALA A 34 -0.33 12.19 18.58
C ALA A 34 -0.61 13.71 18.46
N SER A 35 -0.12 14.36 17.40
CA SER A 35 -0.40 15.79 17.17
C SER A 35 -1.83 16.06 16.68
N GLY A 36 -2.56 15.01 16.25
CA GLY A 36 -3.83 15.15 15.55
C GLY A 36 -3.69 15.71 14.14
N ALA A 37 -2.49 15.75 13.56
CA ALA A 37 -2.31 16.10 12.14
C ALA A 37 -3.10 15.15 11.23
N VAL A 38 -3.08 13.86 11.58
CA VAL A 38 -3.90 12.82 10.98
C VAL A 38 -4.93 12.34 12.00
N ALA A 39 -6.21 12.44 11.66
CA ALA A 39 -7.30 11.77 12.37
C ALA A 39 -7.73 10.54 11.56
N VAL A 40 -7.90 9.38 12.20
CA VAL A 40 -8.39 8.17 11.51
C VAL A 40 -9.81 7.88 11.94
N LEU A 41 -10.66 7.55 10.96
CA LEU A 41 -12.07 7.24 11.20
C LEU A 41 -12.18 5.84 11.80
N ASP A 42 -13.07 5.66 12.78
CA ASP A 42 -13.41 4.32 13.27
C ASP A 42 -14.16 3.56 12.17
N ALA A 43 -13.59 2.44 11.71
CA ALA A 43 -14.21 1.59 10.70
C ALA A 43 -15.65 1.19 11.08
N GLN A 44 -15.91 0.94 12.36
CA GLN A 44 -17.25 0.59 12.83
C GLN A 44 -18.22 1.78 12.74
N TRP A 45 -17.75 3.01 12.94
CA TRP A 45 -18.53 4.22 12.71
C TRP A 45 -18.82 4.39 11.22
N VAL A 46 -17.81 4.22 10.36
CA VAL A 46 -17.96 4.31 8.89
C VAL A 46 -19.01 3.33 8.38
N ILE A 47 -19.00 2.09 8.88
CA ILE A 47 -20.00 1.06 8.53
C ILE A 47 -21.40 1.51 8.92
N ARG A 48 -21.63 1.92 10.18
CA ARG A 48 -22.95 2.36 10.64
C ARG A 48 -23.44 3.58 9.87
N HIS A 49 -22.56 4.53 9.59
CA HIS A 49 -22.89 5.74 8.84
C HIS A 49 -23.34 5.41 7.42
N ALA A 50 -22.66 4.47 6.76
CA ALA A 50 -23.04 3.99 5.43
C ALA A 50 -24.37 3.21 5.45
N GLU A 51 -24.56 2.30 6.41
CA GLU A 51 -25.79 1.51 6.56
C GLU A 51 -27.02 2.39 6.87
N ALA A 52 -26.82 3.55 7.51
CA ALA A 52 -27.84 4.57 7.72
C ALA A 52 -28.14 5.43 6.46
N GLY A 53 -27.48 5.17 5.33
CA GLY A 53 -27.63 5.96 4.10
C GLY A 53 -26.91 7.31 4.14
N GLY A 54 -25.93 7.46 5.03
CA GLY A 54 -25.15 8.68 5.19
C GLY A 54 -24.20 8.96 4.02
N VAL A 55 -23.67 10.19 4.01
CA VAL A 55 -22.57 10.62 3.14
C VAL A 55 -21.46 11.16 4.04
N LEU A 56 -20.21 10.83 3.74
CA LEU A 56 -19.07 11.29 4.53
C LEU A 56 -18.90 12.80 4.36
N THR A 57 -18.86 13.55 5.44
CA THR A 57 -18.57 15.00 5.43
C THR A 57 -17.09 15.26 5.68
N HIS A 58 -16.66 16.50 5.47
CA HIS A 58 -15.28 16.92 5.72
C HIS A 58 -14.93 16.80 7.22
N ARG A 59 -13.66 16.59 7.54
CA ARG A 59 -13.14 16.35 8.91
C ARG A 59 -13.78 17.22 10.00
N GLN A 60 -13.86 18.54 9.78
CA GLN A 60 -14.36 19.48 10.78
C GLN A 60 -15.86 19.36 11.09
N ALA A 61 -16.65 18.75 10.20
CA ALA A 61 -18.08 18.52 10.39
C ALA A 61 -18.41 17.14 10.96
N LEU A 62 -17.40 16.28 11.14
CA LEU A 62 -17.61 14.94 11.70
C LEU A 62 -17.68 14.99 13.23
N PRO A 63 -18.56 14.17 13.84
CA PRO A 63 -18.67 14.09 15.29
C PRO A 63 -17.40 13.44 15.89
N LYS A 64 -17.11 13.68 17.17
CA LYS A 64 -15.91 13.16 17.83
C LYS A 64 -15.86 11.62 17.82
N GLU A 65 -17.01 10.99 17.94
CA GLU A 65 -17.20 9.54 17.95
C GLU A 65 -16.91 8.89 16.58
N ALA A 66 -16.70 9.69 15.53
CA ALA A 66 -16.26 9.20 14.23
C ALA A 66 -14.79 8.78 14.22
N PHE A 67 -14.00 9.18 15.21
CA PHE A 67 -12.55 9.04 15.22
C PHE A 67 -12.05 8.07 16.29
N LEU A 68 -10.96 7.36 15.96
CA LEU A 68 -10.17 6.63 16.95
C LEU A 68 -9.10 7.54 17.55
N SER A 69 -8.85 7.37 18.84
CA SER A 69 -7.67 7.95 19.50
C SER A 69 -6.41 7.16 19.15
N PHE A 70 -5.24 7.74 19.42
CA PHE A 70 -3.99 7.00 19.27
C PHE A 70 -3.93 5.79 20.23
N ALA A 71 -4.45 5.93 21.46
CA ALA A 71 -4.55 4.82 22.41
C ALA A 71 -5.40 3.67 21.86
N ASP A 72 -6.54 3.96 21.21
CA ASP A 72 -7.39 2.94 20.58
C ASP A 72 -6.62 2.14 19.52
N LEU A 73 -5.73 2.79 18.76
CA LEU A 73 -4.89 2.12 17.75
C LEU A 73 -3.81 1.26 18.41
N VAL A 74 -3.17 1.74 19.46
CA VAL A 74 -2.16 0.97 20.20
C VAL A 74 -2.78 -0.29 20.80
N GLU A 75 -3.93 -0.17 21.47
CA GLU A 75 -4.66 -1.31 22.03
C GLU A 75 -5.11 -2.31 20.97
N ALA A 76 -5.58 -1.82 19.82
CA ALA A 76 -5.99 -2.63 18.69
C ALA A 76 -4.83 -3.28 17.92
N THR A 77 -3.57 -3.02 18.28
CA THR A 77 -2.41 -3.57 17.59
C THR A 77 -2.43 -5.09 17.62
N GLY A 78 -2.53 -5.68 16.44
CA GLY A 78 -2.49 -7.12 16.21
C GLY A 78 -1.05 -7.61 16.05
N LYS A 79 -0.88 -8.93 15.99
CA LYS A 79 0.44 -9.58 15.97
C LYS A 79 1.31 -9.23 14.75
N TYR A 80 0.70 -8.94 13.61
CA TYR A 80 1.42 -8.85 12.34
C TYR A 80 1.29 -7.51 11.62
N CYS A 81 0.27 -6.73 11.93
CA CYS A 81 -0.14 -5.53 11.20
C CYS A 81 -0.60 -4.43 12.16
N LEU A 82 -0.42 -3.18 11.75
CA LEU A 82 -0.99 -2.03 12.46
C LEU A 82 -2.48 -1.89 12.09
N PRO A 83 -3.35 -1.48 13.03
CA PRO A 83 -4.78 -1.29 12.81
C PRO A 83 -5.07 0.06 12.11
N VAL A 84 -4.35 0.33 11.02
CA VAL A 84 -4.47 1.55 10.23
C VAL A 84 -4.60 1.18 8.75
N ALA A 85 -5.65 1.68 8.09
CA ALA A 85 -5.89 1.55 6.67
C ALA A 85 -5.92 2.92 6.00
N ALA A 86 -5.27 3.07 4.84
CA ALA A 86 -5.36 4.27 4.02
C ALA A 86 -6.21 4.02 2.77
N LEU A 87 -7.17 4.91 2.50
CA LEU A 87 -8.05 4.82 1.35
C LEU A 87 -7.53 5.70 0.21
N SER A 88 -7.18 5.07 -0.91
CA SER A 88 -6.88 5.76 -2.16
C SER A 88 -8.07 5.70 -3.10
N TYR A 89 -8.54 6.87 -3.55
CA TYR A 89 -9.80 6.95 -4.28
C TYR A 89 -9.90 8.19 -5.18
N PRO A 90 -10.72 8.14 -6.24
CA PRO A 90 -10.92 9.29 -7.12
C PRO A 90 -11.95 10.26 -6.53
N TRP A 91 -11.61 11.56 -6.47
CA TRP A 91 -12.61 12.60 -6.23
C TRP A 91 -13.63 12.67 -7.38
N LEU A 92 -14.92 12.53 -7.06
CA LEU A 92 -16.00 12.51 -8.05
C LEU A 92 -16.44 13.90 -8.50
N THR A 93 -16.35 14.93 -7.66
CA THR A 93 -16.59 16.33 -8.06
C THR A 93 -15.49 17.22 -7.50
N LYS A 94 -15.52 18.51 -7.83
CA LYS A 94 -14.59 19.50 -7.25
C LYS A 94 -14.83 19.70 -5.75
N ASP A 95 -16.10 19.69 -5.33
CA ASP A 95 -16.49 20.10 -3.98
C ASP A 95 -16.67 18.90 -3.03
N HIS A 96 -16.85 17.69 -3.57
CA HIS A 96 -17.08 16.50 -2.75
C HIS A 96 -16.49 15.23 -3.37
N PRO A 97 -15.77 14.40 -2.59
CA PRO A 97 -15.17 13.18 -3.10
C PRO A 97 -16.21 12.12 -3.51
N ASP A 98 -17.28 11.97 -2.73
CA ASP A 98 -18.34 10.98 -2.96
C ASP A 98 -19.75 11.50 -2.61
N PRO A 99 -20.34 12.41 -3.41
CA PRO A 99 -21.55 13.16 -3.03
C PRO A 99 -22.81 12.30 -2.87
N ARG A 100 -22.75 11.01 -3.22
CA ARG A 100 -23.88 10.07 -3.11
C ARG A 100 -23.61 8.92 -2.14
N GLY A 101 -22.46 8.91 -1.45
CA GLY A 101 -22.10 7.84 -0.52
C GLY A 101 -21.89 6.47 -1.17
N ALA A 102 -21.63 6.42 -2.48
CA ALA A 102 -21.51 5.16 -3.21
C ALA A 102 -20.15 4.49 -2.96
N ASN A 103 -19.07 5.28 -2.91
CA ASN A 103 -17.77 4.79 -2.46
C ASN A 103 -17.82 4.45 -0.96
N LEU A 104 -18.48 5.27 -0.15
CA LEU A 104 -18.71 5.00 1.28
C LEU A 104 -19.37 3.64 1.50
N SER A 105 -20.44 3.33 0.76
CA SER A 105 -21.13 2.04 0.85
C SER A 105 -20.23 0.86 0.49
N ARG A 106 -19.43 0.99 -0.57
CA ARG A 106 -18.47 -0.06 -0.96
C ARG A 106 -17.35 -0.24 0.08
N VAL A 107 -16.80 0.86 0.58
CA VAL A 107 -15.77 0.84 1.64
C VAL A 107 -16.34 0.21 2.91
N ALA A 108 -17.57 0.55 3.32
CA ALA A 108 -18.22 -0.06 4.48
C ALA A 108 -18.35 -1.59 4.36
N ARG A 109 -18.76 -2.11 3.18
CA ARG A 109 -18.77 -3.56 2.92
C ARG A 109 -17.39 -4.20 3.09
N ALA A 110 -16.35 -3.56 2.56
CA ALA A 110 -14.97 -4.05 2.72
C ALA A 110 -14.49 -4.00 4.18
N LEU A 111 -14.78 -2.92 4.90
CA LEU A 111 -14.43 -2.80 6.32
C LEU A 111 -15.13 -3.85 7.17
N LYS A 112 -16.41 -4.14 6.90
CA LYS A 112 -17.17 -5.20 7.57
C LYS A 112 -16.54 -6.58 7.34
N ALA A 113 -16.11 -6.86 6.11
CA ALA A 113 -15.39 -8.08 5.77
C ALA A 113 -14.01 -8.15 6.49
N LEU A 114 -13.26 -7.05 6.56
CA LEU A 114 -11.99 -7.01 7.29
C LEU A 114 -12.16 -7.27 8.79
N LEU A 115 -13.14 -6.62 9.43
CA LEU A 115 -13.45 -6.78 10.86
C LEU A 115 -14.04 -8.16 11.20
N SER A 116 -14.41 -8.97 10.22
CA SER A 116 -14.81 -10.37 10.45
C SER A 116 -13.63 -11.27 10.83
N HIS A 117 -12.39 -10.83 10.60
CA HIS A 117 -11.19 -11.59 10.92
C HIS A 117 -10.76 -11.35 12.37
N ILE A 118 -10.46 -12.43 13.11
CA ILE A 118 -10.11 -12.37 14.53
C ILE A 118 -8.89 -11.49 14.84
N ASP A 119 -7.92 -11.43 13.92
CA ASP A 119 -6.71 -10.60 14.07
C ASP A 119 -6.93 -9.10 13.78
N ILE A 120 -8.14 -8.68 13.38
CA ILE A 120 -8.48 -7.29 13.06
C ILE A 120 -9.69 -6.86 13.92
N PRO A 121 -9.54 -6.75 15.25
CA PRO A 121 -10.66 -6.44 16.14
C PRO A 121 -11.15 -4.99 15.99
N ARG A 122 -10.29 -4.09 15.52
CA ARG A 122 -10.60 -2.67 15.29
C ARG A 122 -9.66 -2.12 14.21
N LEU A 123 -10.13 -1.13 13.46
CA LEU A 123 -9.39 -0.56 12.34
C LEU A 123 -9.67 0.94 12.22
N GLY A 124 -8.61 1.75 12.23
CA GLY A 124 -8.66 3.17 11.88
C GLY A 124 -8.50 3.35 10.38
N VAL A 125 -9.34 4.20 9.78
CA VAL A 125 -9.34 4.48 8.34
C VAL A 125 -8.89 5.91 8.10
N PHE A 126 -7.71 6.08 7.51
CA PHE A 126 -7.32 7.32 6.88
C PHE A 126 -8.08 7.50 5.57
N TRP A 127 -8.95 8.49 5.57
CA TRP A 127 -9.69 8.96 4.41
C TRP A 127 -9.45 10.46 4.32
N ASP A 128 -8.52 10.91 3.47
CA ASP A 128 -8.02 12.30 3.41
C ASP A 128 -9.07 13.41 3.68
N PHE A 129 -10.27 13.31 3.11
CA PHE A 129 -11.40 14.25 3.30
C PHE A 129 -11.92 14.31 4.74
N GLY A 130 -12.01 13.17 5.42
CA GLY A 130 -12.37 13.06 6.83
C GLY A 130 -11.15 13.11 7.78
N SER A 131 -9.94 12.87 7.27
CA SER A 131 -8.74 12.66 8.09
C SER A 131 -7.80 13.86 8.17
N LEU A 132 -7.79 14.72 7.14
CA LEU A 132 -7.00 15.95 7.10
C LEU A 132 -7.92 17.16 7.23
N HIS A 133 -7.41 18.26 7.81
CA HIS A 133 -8.15 19.53 7.83
C HIS A 133 -8.38 20.04 6.40
N GLN A 134 -9.65 20.26 6.04
CA GLN A 134 -10.04 20.69 4.69
C GLN A 134 -10.15 22.23 4.56
N HIS A 135 -9.99 22.76 3.34
CA HIS A 135 -10.23 24.16 2.95
C HIS A 135 -11.41 24.26 1.97
N PRO A 136 -12.12 25.40 1.96
CA PRO A 136 -12.98 25.90 3.05
C PRO A 136 -14.23 25.03 3.21
N ASP A 137 -15.01 25.24 4.27
CA ASP A 137 -16.37 24.71 4.37
C ASP A 137 -17.21 25.23 3.18
N PRO A 138 -17.71 24.37 2.26
CA PRO A 138 -18.56 24.81 1.16
C PRO A 138 -19.84 25.53 1.61
N ALA A 139 -20.30 25.27 2.84
CA ALA A 139 -21.50 25.91 3.39
C ALA A 139 -21.23 27.29 4.01
N ASN A 140 -20.03 27.54 4.54
CA ASN A 140 -19.76 28.74 5.36
C ASN A 140 -18.51 29.55 4.97
N GLY A 141 -17.71 29.10 3.99
CA GLY A 141 -16.54 29.84 3.49
C GLY A 141 -15.39 30.01 4.50
N VAL A 142 -15.41 29.29 5.62
CA VAL A 142 -14.39 29.41 6.67
C VAL A 142 -13.09 28.71 6.23
N LEU A 143 -12.00 29.47 6.19
CA LEU A 143 -10.65 28.97 5.92
C LEU A 143 -10.07 28.28 7.16
N ARG A 144 -9.10 27.37 6.95
CA ARG A 144 -8.33 26.78 8.05
C ARG A 144 -7.59 27.86 8.83
N THR A 145 -7.59 27.73 10.16
CA THR A 145 -6.73 28.55 11.04
C THR A 145 -5.24 28.28 10.76
N GLU A 146 -4.34 29.09 11.29
CA GLU A 146 -2.90 28.87 11.16
C GLU A 146 -2.47 27.52 11.74
N GLU A 147 -3.04 27.14 12.88
CA GLU A 147 -2.81 25.85 13.53
C GLU A 147 -3.32 24.68 12.67
N GLN A 148 -4.53 24.80 12.12
CA GLN A 148 -5.09 23.79 11.21
C GLN A 148 -4.28 23.67 9.92
N ASN A 149 -3.73 24.78 9.42
CA ASN A 149 -2.82 24.77 8.27
C ASN A 149 -1.49 24.07 8.60
N ALA A 150 -0.94 24.28 9.80
CA ALA A 150 0.27 23.60 10.26
C ALA A 150 0.03 22.09 10.38
N LEU A 151 -1.08 21.68 11.02
CA LEU A 151 -1.49 20.28 11.13
C LEU A 151 -1.74 19.64 9.75
N PHE A 152 -2.38 20.36 8.84
CA PHE A 152 -2.57 19.87 7.48
C PHE A 152 -1.23 19.63 6.75
N LYS A 153 -0.29 20.57 6.84
CA LYS A 153 1.04 20.41 6.22
C LYS A 153 1.78 19.22 6.82
N GLN A 154 1.69 19.04 8.14
CA GLN A 154 2.26 17.88 8.85
C GLN A 154 1.61 16.56 8.38
N GLY A 155 0.28 16.52 8.26
CA GLY A 155 -0.43 15.35 7.74
C GLY A 155 -0.10 15.06 6.27
N LEU A 156 0.05 16.10 5.45
CA LEU A 156 0.44 15.97 4.05
C LEU A 156 1.85 15.40 3.89
N SER A 157 2.78 15.75 4.78
CA SER A 157 4.15 15.21 4.73
C SER A 157 4.25 13.73 5.06
N CYS A 158 3.28 13.15 5.79
CA CYS A 158 3.33 11.74 6.18
C CYS A 158 2.60 10.79 5.22
N LEU A 159 1.98 11.30 4.15
CA LEU A 159 1.22 10.45 3.22
C LEU A 159 2.08 9.32 2.63
N GLY A 160 3.31 9.63 2.24
CA GLY A 160 4.27 8.64 1.75
C GLY A 160 4.40 7.47 2.72
N THR A 161 4.80 7.77 3.96
CA THR A 161 4.88 6.81 5.07
C THR A 161 3.58 6.03 5.23
N LEU A 162 2.44 6.69 5.33
CA LEU A 162 1.16 6.02 5.57
C LEU A 162 0.80 4.99 4.48
N TYR A 163 0.98 5.36 3.20
CA TYR A 163 0.65 4.50 2.07
C TYR A 163 1.73 3.43 1.79
N SER A 164 3.00 3.68 2.13
CA SER A 164 4.10 2.74 1.90
C SER A 164 4.61 2.04 3.16
N HIS A 165 3.98 2.21 4.33
CA HIS A 165 4.40 1.50 5.54
C HIS A 165 4.12 -0.01 5.38
N PRO A 166 5.05 -0.93 5.62
CA PRO A 166 4.87 -2.35 5.31
C PRO A 166 3.77 -3.05 6.13
N LYS A 167 3.30 -2.43 7.22
CA LYS A 167 2.32 -3.01 8.16
C LYS A 167 0.96 -2.31 8.23
N THR A 168 0.75 -1.21 7.49
CA THR A 168 -0.60 -0.61 7.36
C THR A 168 -1.34 -1.22 6.16
N TRP A 169 -2.64 -1.00 6.06
CA TRP A 169 -3.45 -1.43 4.93
C TRP A 169 -3.61 -0.30 3.91
N VAL A 170 -3.76 -0.64 2.63
CA VAL A 170 -4.16 0.30 1.58
C VAL A 170 -5.37 -0.27 0.85
N LEU A 171 -6.45 0.49 0.83
CA LEU A 171 -7.70 0.17 0.14
C LEU A 171 -7.81 1.08 -1.07
N ARG A 172 -7.92 0.51 -2.28
CA ARG A 172 -7.94 1.27 -3.54
C ARG A 172 -9.29 1.14 -4.22
N LEU A 173 -9.91 2.27 -4.55
CA LEU A 173 -11.14 2.33 -5.34
C LEU A 173 -10.80 2.57 -6.82
N THR A 174 -10.26 1.54 -7.49
CA THR A 174 -9.77 1.68 -8.88
C THR A 174 -10.88 1.75 -9.92
N SER A 175 -12.09 1.27 -9.57
CA SER A 175 -13.28 1.30 -10.42
C SER A 175 -14.36 2.18 -9.80
N PHE A 176 -15.29 2.66 -10.64
CA PHE A 176 -16.47 3.38 -10.16
C PHE A 176 -17.35 2.46 -9.30
N PRO A 177 -18.10 3.02 -8.34
CA PRO A 177 -19.02 2.26 -7.49
C PRO A 177 -20.07 1.49 -8.31
N ASP A 178 -20.55 0.38 -7.75
CA ASP A 178 -21.45 -0.56 -8.44
C ASP A 178 -22.74 0.13 -8.90
N GLY A 179 -23.24 -0.24 -10.08
CA GLY A 179 -24.44 0.39 -10.65
C GLY A 179 -24.24 1.80 -11.24
N HIS A 180 -23.07 2.43 -11.09
CA HIS A 180 -22.78 3.74 -11.67
C HIS A 180 -22.33 3.65 -13.14
N LYS A 181 -23.23 3.95 -14.07
CA LYS A 181 -22.89 4.10 -15.52
C LYS A 181 -22.45 5.53 -15.81
N LYS A 182 -21.33 5.73 -16.52
CA LYS A 182 -20.81 7.06 -16.95
C LYS A 182 -21.88 7.99 -17.54
N LYS A 183 -22.82 7.46 -18.33
CA LYS A 183 -23.94 8.20 -18.95
C LYS A 183 -25.03 8.65 -17.97
N LYS A 184 -25.09 8.06 -16.77
CA LYS A 184 -26.04 8.37 -15.69
C LYS A 184 -25.44 9.29 -14.62
N MET A 185 -24.18 9.72 -14.79
CA MET A 185 -23.54 10.62 -13.84
C MET A 185 -24.04 12.05 -14.05
N PRO A 186 -24.27 12.81 -12.96
CA PRO A 186 -24.64 14.21 -13.08
C PRO A 186 -23.56 15.01 -13.81
N LYS A 187 -23.99 16.10 -14.45
CA LYS A 187 -23.09 17.01 -15.18
C LYS A 187 -22.02 17.54 -14.20
N GLY A 188 -20.75 17.40 -14.55
CA GLY A 188 -19.62 17.83 -13.70
C GLY A 188 -18.93 16.72 -12.88
N THR A 189 -19.44 15.47 -12.92
CA THR A 189 -18.70 14.34 -12.33
C THR A 189 -17.40 14.09 -13.07
N ASN A 190 -16.29 14.02 -12.34
CA ASN A 190 -15.00 13.62 -12.87
C ASN A 190 -14.99 12.12 -13.17
N VAL A 191 -14.99 11.79 -14.45
CA VAL A 191 -15.05 10.43 -15.00
C VAL A 191 -13.69 9.89 -15.46
N ALA A 192 -12.60 10.58 -15.12
CA ALA A 192 -11.24 10.11 -15.40
C ALA A 192 -10.97 8.79 -14.66
N LYS A 193 -10.24 7.88 -15.30
CA LYS A 193 -9.86 6.60 -14.69
C LYS A 193 -8.94 6.84 -13.50
N TYR A 194 -8.94 5.92 -12.54
CA TYR A 194 -8.09 5.99 -11.34
C TYR A 194 -6.62 6.26 -11.68
N PHE A 195 -6.05 5.47 -12.59
CA PHE A 195 -4.64 5.53 -13.00
C PHE A 195 -4.22 6.81 -13.76
N ASP A 196 -5.18 7.63 -14.20
CA ASP A 196 -4.94 8.89 -14.93
C ASP A 196 -4.92 10.12 -14.00
N ARG A 197 -5.18 9.91 -12.71
CA ARG A 197 -5.24 10.95 -11.68
C ARG A 197 -3.93 10.98 -10.91
N GLY A 198 -3.34 12.16 -10.76
CA GLY A 198 -2.03 12.36 -10.14
C GLY A 198 -1.95 11.77 -8.74
N TRP A 199 -2.87 12.15 -7.84
CA TRP A 199 -2.88 11.63 -6.47
C TRP A 199 -3.13 10.12 -6.39
N CYS A 200 -4.12 9.59 -7.13
CA CYS A 200 -4.36 8.14 -7.17
C CYS A 200 -3.13 7.37 -7.68
N PHE A 201 -2.47 7.88 -8.73
CA PHE A 201 -1.23 7.33 -9.26
C PHE A 201 -0.10 7.34 -8.20
N THR A 202 0.04 8.40 -7.44
CA THR A 202 1.03 8.50 -6.36
C THR A 202 0.74 7.51 -5.23
N GLU A 203 -0.50 7.46 -4.74
CA GLU A 203 -0.91 6.62 -3.62
C GLU A 203 -0.74 5.13 -3.93
N GLN A 204 -1.09 4.70 -5.15
CA GLN A 204 -0.79 3.32 -5.56
C GLN A 204 0.69 3.04 -5.69
N SER A 205 1.51 4.05 -6.02
CA SER A 205 2.94 3.88 -6.25
C SER A 205 3.64 3.73 -4.90
N TRP A 206 3.24 4.51 -3.89
CA TRP A 206 3.63 4.29 -2.50
C TRP A 206 3.23 2.90 -2.00
N ALA A 207 1.98 2.49 -2.22
CA ALA A 207 1.54 1.13 -1.86
C ALA A 207 2.33 0.04 -2.60
N GLY A 208 2.79 0.33 -3.83
CA GLY A 208 3.64 -0.53 -4.64
C GLY A 208 5.04 -0.75 -4.07
N LEU A 209 5.55 0.15 -3.24
CA LEU A 209 6.91 0.07 -2.71
C LEU A 209 7.11 -1.17 -1.84
N THR A 210 6.34 -1.36 -0.77
CA THR A 210 6.69 -2.33 0.28
C THR A 210 5.56 -3.30 0.67
N LYS A 211 4.30 -3.01 0.30
CA LYS A 211 3.15 -3.75 0.84
C LYS A 211 3.21 -5.23 0.49
N ALA A 212 2.75 -6.10 1.38
CA ALA A 212 2.37 -7.44 0.97
C ALA A 212 1.00 -7.42 0.28
N GLY A 213 0.70 -8.40 -0.58
CA GLY A 213 -0.57 -8.45 -1.32
C GLY A 213 -1.80 -8.34 -0.40
N HIS A 214 -1.81 -9.06 0.72
CA HIS A 214 -2.91 -9.02 1.69
C HIS A 214 -3.14 -7.66 2.35
N LEU A 215 -2.18 -6.72 2.28
CA LEU A 215 -2.29 -5.37 2.83
C LEU A 215 -2.58 -4.31 1.77
N SER A 216 -2.79 -4.70 0.52
CA SER A 216 -3.10 -3.77 -0.58
C SER A 216 -4.27 -4.31 -1.39
N LEU A 217 -5.48 -3.92 -0.99
CA LEU A 217 -6.73 -4.42 -1.56
C LEU A 217 -7.24 -3.47 -2.63
N ASP A 218 -7.54 -3.99 -3.81
CA ASP A 218 -8.26 -3.29 -4.86
C ASP A 218 -9.77 -3.52 -4.72
N LEU A 219 -10.44 -2.63 -3.98
CA LEU A 219 -11.89 -2.66 -3.79
C LEU A 219 -12.65 -2.41 -5.10
N GLY A 220 -11.99 -1.93 -6.14
CA GLY A 220 -12.58 -1.82 -7.48
C GLY A 220 -12.94 -3.17 -8.10
N LYS A 221 -12.41 -4.28 -7.56
CA LYS A 221 -12.69 -5.65 -7.99
C LYS A 221 -13.82 -6.33 -7.22
N MET A 222 -14.34 -5.69 -6.17
CA MET A 222 -15.49 -6.21 -5.44
C MET A 222 -16.69 -6.41 -6.39
N ARG A 223 -17.39 -7.53 -6.21
CA ARG A 223 -18.57 -7.89 -6.98
C ARG A 223 -19.82 -7.27 -6.37
N ASP A 224 -20.69 -6.77 -7.23
CA ASP A 224 -22.00 -6.26 -6.82
C ASP A 224 -22.89 -7.39 -6.30
N GLY A 225 -23.70 -7.10 -5.26
CA GLY A 225 -24.61 -8.07 -4.64
C GLY A 225 -23.96 -9.24 -3.89
N VAL A 226 -22.64 -9.28 -3.77
CA VAL A 226 -21.90 -10.34 -3.06
C VAL A 226 -21.57 -9.92 -1.62
N GLU A 227 -21.91 -10.76 -0.65
CA GLU A 227 -21.40 -10.61 0.71
C GLU A 227 -19.97 -11.13 0.80
N TYR A 228 -19.15 -10.42 1.56
CA TYR A 228 -17.73 -10.70 1.70
C TYR A 228 -17.41 -10.99 3.17
N ASP A 229 -16.66 -12.07 3.38
CA ASP A 229 -15.84 -12.24 4.57
C ASP A 229 -14.39 -11.81 4.27
N TYR A 230 -13.51 -11.90 5.26
CA TYR A 230 -12.10 -11.53 5.09
C TYR A 230 -11.41 -12.28 3.94
N TRP A 231 -11.61 -13.59 3.82
CA TRP A 231 -10.88 -14.43 2.87
C TRP A 231 -11.35 -14.18 1.44
N SER A 232 -12.65 -14.19 1.22
CA SER A 232 -13.24 -13.87 -0.10
C SER A 232 -12.92 -12.45 -0.54
N LEU A 233 -12.90 -11.46 0.37
CA LEU A 233 -12.50 -10.09 0.05
C LEU A 233 -11.05 -10.06 -0.42
N ARG A 234 -10.17 -10.68 0.38
CA ARG A 234 -8.74 -10.76 0.08
C ARG A 234 -8.50 -11.44 -1.26
N ASP A 235 -9.14 -12.57 -1.53
CA ASP A 235 -8.92 -13.32 -2.76
C ASP A 235 -9.30 -12.49 -4.00
N ASP A 236 -10.50 -11.91 -4.03
CA ASP A 236 -10.95 -11.09 -5.15
C ASP A 236 -10.13 -9.79 -5.31
N CYS A 237 -9.83 -9.12 -4.19
CA CYS A 237 -9.22 -7.79 -4.20
C CYS A 237 -7.69 -7.82 -4.30
N THR A 238 -7.06 -8.99 -4.33
CA THR A 238 -5.59 -9.14 -4.51
C THR A 238 -5.20 -9.85 -5.80
N GLN A 239 -6.11 -10.55 -6.47
CA GLN A 239 -5.89 -11.15 -7.79
C GLN A 239 -5.46 -10.09 -8.81
N ASP A 240 -4.53 -10.42 -9.73
CA ASP A 240 -4.06 -9.55 -10.82
C ASP A 240 -3.79 -8.10 -10.35
N GLY A 241 -3.19 -7.97 -9.16
CA GLY A 241 -3.51 -7.00 -8.11
C GLY A 241 -3.20 -5.52 -8.35
N GLY A 242 -3.16 -5.04 -9.60
CA GLY A 242 -3.04 -3.63 -10.00
C GLY A 242 -1.81 -2.91 -9.45
N ARG A 243 -0.97 -3.64 -8.71
CA ARG A 243 0.19 -3.16 -7.99
C ARG A 243 1.36 -3.29 -8.94
N ARG A 244 1.79 -2.13 -9.41
CA ARG A 244 2.93 -2.01 -10.30
C ARG A 244 4.23 -2.20 -9.52
N PRO A 245 5.31 -2.62 -10.18
CA PRO A 245 6.63 -2.60 -9.57
C PRO A 245 6.98 -1.18 -9.09
N PRO A 246 7.88 -1.06 -8.09
CA PRO A 246 8.40 0.24 -7.70
C PRO A 246 9.01 0.96 -8.91
N LEU A 247 8.96 2.29 -8.89
CA LEU A 247 9.59 3.16 -9.89
C LEU A 247 10.73 3.93 -9.22
N LEU A 248 11.85 4.08 -9.92
CA LEU A 248 12.84 5.08 -9.54
C LEU A 248 12.18 6.48 -9.52
N PRO A 249 12.61 7.41 -8.65
CA PRO A 249 12.03 8.76 -8.57
C PRO A 249 11.97 9.48 -9.93
N SER A 250 12.98 9.30 -10.78
CA SER A 250 13.02 9.84 -12.14
C SER A 250 11.93 9.26 -13.06
N ALA A 251 11.74 7.94 -13.03
CA ALA A 251 10.72 7.25 -13.81
C ALA A 251 9.31 7.61 -13.34
N PHE A 252 9.09 7.67 -12.01
CA PHE A 252 7.85 8.16 -11.42
C PHE A 252 7.55 9.60 -11.87
N ALA A 253 8.55 10.50 -11.81
CA ALA A 253 8.38 11.89 -12.23
C ALA A 253 7.98 12.00 -13.71
N ALA A 254 8.59 11.19 -14.59
CA ALA A 254 8.27 11.17 -16.02
C ALA A 254 6.84 10.65 -16.29
N GLU A 255 6.36 9.67 -15.52
CA GLU A 255 4.98 9.20 -15.62
C GLU A 255 3.97 10.21 -15.07
N LEU A 256 4.31 10.89 -13.97
CA LEU A 256 3.47 11.88 -13.33
C LEU A 256 3.15 13.06 -14.26
N GLU A 257 4.06 13.40 -15.19
CA GLU A 257 3.82 14.46 -16.17
C GLU A 257 2.59 14.23 -17.04
N LYS A 258 2.25 12.97 -17.28
CA LYS A 258 1.11 12.53 -18.09
C LYS A 258 -0.21 12.52 -17.30
N LYS A 259 -0.18 12.80 -15.99
CA LYS A 259 -1.33 12.68 -15.09
C LYS A 259 -2.03 14.02 -14.87
N SER A 260 -3.31 13.95 -14.55
CA SER A 260 -4.18 15.10 -14.28
C SER A 260 -4.44 15.30 -12.79
N PHE A 261 -4.53 16.57 -12.36
CA PHE A 261 -4.90 16.95 -10.99
C PHE A 261 -6.24 17.69 -10.99
N THR A 262 -7.11 17.35 -10.04
CA THR A 262 -8.50 17.86 -9.97
C THR A 262 -8.60 19.34 -9.63
N ASN A 263 -7.62 19.90 -8.92
CA ASN A 263 -7.72 21.24 -8.34
C ASN A 263 -7.13 22.36 -9.21
N GLY A 264 -6.67 22.06 -10.44
CA GLY A 264 -6.06 23.05 -11.35
C GLY A 264 -4.70 23.61 -10.89
N LYS A 265 -4.34 23.44 -9.61
CA LYS A 265 -3.00 23.66 -9.09
C LYS A 265 -2.07 22.54 -9.57
N ASP A 266 -0.89 22.91 -10.05
CA ASP A 266 0.15 21.95 -10.40
C ASP A 266 0.80 21.39 -9.13
N ASP A 267 0.20 20.35 -8.55
CA ASP A 267 0.72 19.64 -7.38
C ASP A 267 1.93 18.76 -7.74
N LYS A 268 2.31 18.64 -9.03
CA LYS A 268 3.40 17.75 -9.48
C LYS A 268 4.72 17.97 -8.74
N PRO A 269 5.21 19.21 -8.51
CA PRO A 269 6.48 19.42 -7.80
C PRO A 269 6.44 18.90 -6.36
N LEU A 270 5.30 19.08 -5.67
CA LEU A 270 5.10 18.56 -4.32
C LEU A 270 5.07 17.03 -4.34
N VAL A 271 4.27 16.45 -5.24
CA VAL A 271 4.08 15.01 -5.34
C VAL A 271 5.38 14.28 -5.68
N LYS A 272 6.20 14.82 -6.58
CA LYS A 272 7.54 14.27 -6.88
C LYS A 272 8.41 14.19 -5.63
N ARG A 273 8.48 15.28 -4.85
CA ARG A 273 9.26 15.32 -3.60
C ARG A 273 8.73 14.33 -2.56
N LEU A 274 7.41 14.24 -2.39
CA LEU A 274 6.81 13.30 -1.45
C LEU A 274 7.05 11.83 -1.88
N TYR A 275 7.03 11.55 -3.18
CA TYR A 275 7.36 10.22 -3.70
C TYR A 275 8.82 9.86 -3.44
N GLU A 276 9.74 10.74 -3.81
CA GLU A 276 11.19 10.55 -3.60
C GLU A 276 11.53 10.32 -2.13
N ALA A 277 10.98 11.14 -1.23
CA ALA A 277 11.18 10.97 0.22
C ALA A 277 10.69 9.60 0.71
N ALA A 278 9.50 9.16 0.29
CA ALA A 278 8.96 7.84 0.69
C ALA A 278 9.76 6.69 0.08
N PHE A 279 10.25 6.84 -1.15
CA PHE A 279 11.09 5.86 -1.82
C PHE A 279 12.40 5.68 -1.02
N GLU A 280 13.12 6.75 -0.72
CA GLU A 280 14.36 6.67 0.06
C GLU A 280 14.12 6.13 1.46
N GLU A 281 13.07 6.62 2.14
CA GLU A 281 12.83 6.28 3.54
C GLU A 281 12.26 4.87 3.74
N GLN A 282 11.23 4.49 2.97
CA GLN A 282 10.49 3.27 3.23
C GLN A 282 10.99 2.12 2.37
N PHE A 283 11.31 2.36 1.09
CA PHE A 283 11.89 1.33 0.22
C PHE A 283 13.36 1.06 0.58
N GLY A 284 14.15 2.11 0.87
CA GLY A 284 15.55 1.96 1.30
C GLY A 284 15.73 1.22 2.63
N LYS A 285 14.72 1.23 3.51
CA LYS A 285 14.69 0.47 4.76
C LYS A 285 14.11 -0.94 4.62
N ALA A 286 13.52 -1.29 3.48
CA ALA A 286 12.80 -2.56 3.32
C ALA A 286 13.74 -3.76 3.38
N THR A 287 13.44 -4.69 4.29
CA THR A 287 14.15 -5.97 4.43
C THR A 287 13.44 -7.12 3.71
N VAL A 288 12.13 -6.98 3.50
CA VAL A 288 11.29 -7.99 2.85
C VAL A 288 10.38 -7.31 1.83
N LEU A 289 10.47 -7.74 0.58
CA LEU A 289 9.57 -7.34 -0.49
C LEU A 289 8.78 -8.55 -0.99
N LYS A 290 7.44 -8.47 -0.90
CA LYS A 290 6.53 -9.55 -1.30
C LYS A 290 5.70 -9.12 -2.49
N TYR A 291 6.11 -9.55 -3.69
CA TYR A 291 5.46 -9.30 -4.98
C TYR A 291 4.84 -10.57 -5.59
N THR A 292 4.40 -11.50 -4.75
CA THR A 292 3.75 -12.76 -5.17
C THR A 292 2.33 -12.52 -5.71
N ASN A 293 1.93 -13.27 -6.74
CA ASN A 293 0.56 -13.29 -7.27
C ASN A 293 0.05 -11.92 -7.76
N LEU A 294 0.88 -11.21 -8.53
CA LEU A 294 0.52 -9.92 -9.12
C LEU A 294 0.24 -10.00 -10.62
N GLY A 295 0.49 -11.16 -11.24
CA GLY A 295 0.38 -11.33 -12.69
C GLY A 295 1.50 -10.63 -13.46
N TRP A 296 2.61 -10.31 -12.80
CA TRP A 296 3.77 -9.64 -13.42
C TRP A 296 4.40 -10.52 -14.50
N GLY A 297 4.69 -9.94 -15.66
CA GLY A 297 5.47 -10.57 -16.72
C GLY A 297 6.90 -10.02 -16.79
N ASP A 298 7.54 -10.25 -17.93
CA ASP A 298 8.93 -9.82 -18.17
C ASP A 298 9.12 -8.30 -18.05
N ALA A 299 8.13 -7.52 -18.49
CA ALA A 299 8.19 -6.06 -18.42
C ALA A 299 8.22 -5.56 -16.96
N GLU A 300 7.37 -6.12 -16.09
CA GLU A 300 7.35 -5.78 -14.68
C GLU A 300 8.62 -6.25 -13.94
N ALA A 301 9.12 -7.44 -14.29
CA ALA A 301 10.38 -7.96 -13.76
C ALA A 301 11.57 -7.07 -14.16
N ALA A 302 11.61 -6.61 -15.41
CA ALA A 302 12.64 -5.67 -15.90
C ALA A 302 12.57 -4.33 -15.17
N GLN A 303 11.37 -3.79 -14.93
CA GLN A 303 11.21 -2.56 -14.16
C GLN A 303 11.72 -2.70 -12.72
N LEU A 304 11.44 -3.83 -12.06
CA LEU A 304 12.01 -4.12 -10.74
C LEU A 304 13.54 -4.27 -10.82
N ALA A 305 14.05 -4.92 -11.86
CA ALA A 305 15.49 -5.10 -12.08
C ALA A 305 16.22 -3.75 -12.17
N GLU A 306 15.66 -2.76 -12.86
CA GLU A 306 16.21 -1.40 -12.90
C GLU A 306 16.33 -0.76 -11.50
N VAL A 307 15.30 -0.95 -10.66
CA VAL A 307 15.30 -0.45 -9.27
C VAL A 307 16.35 -1.17 -8.42
N LEU A 308 16.52 -2.47 -8.58
CA LEU A 308 17.56 -3.24 -7.86
C LEU A 308 18.96 -2.82 -8.30
N ALA A 309 19.18 -2.67 -9.61
CA ALA A 309 20.44 -2.27 -10.21
C ALA A 309 20.91 -0.87 -9.78
N SER A 310 19.98 0.01 -9.36
CA SER A 310 20.31 1.34 -8.86
C SER A 310 20.84 1.35 -7.42
N GLY A 311 20.86 0.20 -6.73
CA GLY A 311 21.24 0.10 -5.31
C GLY A 311 20.19 0.64 -4.34
N ALA A 312 18.95 0.86 -4.78
CA ALA A 312 17.88 1.44 -3.95
C ALA A 312 17.37 0.51 -2.83
N ALA A 313 17.75 -0.77 -2.83
CA ALA A 313 17.33 -1.77 -1.85
C ALA A 313 18.52 -2.35 -1.04
N PRO A 314 19.28 -1.52 -0.29
CA PRO A 314 20.53 -1.95 0.35
C PRO A 314 20.33 -2.90 1.54
N ARG A 315 19.12 -2.94 2.11
CA ARG A 315 18.77 -3.76 3.28
C ARG A 315 17.92 -4.98 2.95
N LEU A 316 17.66 -5.24 1.68
CA LEU A 316 16.76 -6.30 1.25
C LEU A 316 17.36 -7.66 1.54
N ASP A 317 16.71 -8.44 2.40
CA ASP A 317 17.09 -9.81 2.75
C ASP A 317 16.23 -10.84 2.00
N THR A 318 14.96 -10.50 1.71
CA THR A 318 14.01 -11.40 1.05
C THR A 318 13.23 -10.71 -0.07
N LEU A 319 13.32 -11.26 -1.28
CA LEU A 319 12.51 -10.88 -2.43
C LEU A 319 11.63 -12.05 -2.87
N SER A 320 10.31 -11.87 -2.81
CA SER A 320 9.34 -12.88 -3.27
C SER A 320 8.64 -12.44 -4.55
N LEU A 321 8.86 -13.17 -5.64
CA LEU A 321 8.29 -12.95 -6.97
C LEU A 321 7.52 -14.19 -7.49
N GLY A 322 7.28 -15.17 -6.63
CA GLY A 322 6.59 -16.40 -7.03
C GLY A 322 5.12 -16.18 -7.46
N ASN A 323 4.54 -17.15 -8.14
CA ASN A 323 3.17 -17.12 -8.66
C ASN A 323 2.91 -15.90 -9.56
N ASN A 324 3.84 -15.61 -10.47
CA ASN A 324 3.69 -14.57 -11.49
C ASN A 324 3.83 -15.22 -12.88
N LYS A 325 3.99 -14.42 -13.94
CA LYS A 325 4.14 -14.84 -15.34
C LYS A 325 5.49 -14.39 -15.90
N ILE A 326 6.51 -14.36 -15.05
CA ILE A 326 7.86 -13.94 -15.44
C ILE A 326 8.47 -15.05 -16.29
N GLY A 327 8.93 -14.71 -17.49
CA GLY A 327 9.60 -15.59 -18.43
C GLY A 327 11.13 -15.44 -18.39
N ASP A 328 11.78 -15.95 -19.44
CA ASP A 328 13.23 -15.92 -19.56
C ASP A 328 13.80 -14.50 -19.61
N GLU A 329 13.14 -13.57 -20.29
CA GLU A 329 13.66 -12.20 -20.45
C GLU A 329 13.60 -11.41 -19.14
N GLY A 330 12.52 -11.56 -18.36
CA GLY A 330 12.42 -10.97 -17.03
C GLY A 330 13.44 -11.58 -16.07
N CYS A 331 13.66 -12.89 -16.14
CA CYS A 331 14.69 -13.56 -15.33
C CYS A 331 16.11 -13.09 -15.70
N LYS A 332 16.42 -12.94 -16.99
CA LYS A 332 17.69 -12.38 -17.47
C LYS A 332 17.89 -10.94 -16.98
N ALA A 333 16.85 -10.11 -17.01
CA ALA A 333 16.92 -8.74 -16.49
C ALA A 333 17.25 -8.73 -14.99
N LEU A 334 16.57 -9.57 -14.20
CA LEU A 334 16.86 -9.72 -12.77
C LEU A 334 18.29 -10.20 -12.53
N ALA A 335 18.76 -11.21 -13.27
CA ALA A 335 20.13 -11.72 -13.16
C ALA A 335 21.18 -10.64 -13.46
N ALA A 336 21.00 -9.88 -14.54
CA ALA A 336 21.88 -8.78 -14.91
C ALA A 336 21.90 -7.65 -13.86
N ALA A 337 20.74 -7.34 -13.26
CA ALA A 337 20.64 -6.35 -12.20
C ALA A 337 21.35 -6.78 -10.92
N LEU A 338 21.18 -8.04 -10.49
CA LEU A 338 21.85 -8.58 -9.30
C LEU A 338 23.39 -8.64 -9.43
N GLY A 339 23.91 -8.67 -10.66
CA GLY A 339 25.34 -8.57 -10.94
C GLY A 339 25.91 -7.15 -10.89
N LYS A 340 25.07 -6.11 -10.71
CA LYS A 340 25.55 -4.73 -10.56
C LYS A 340 26.09 -4.50 -9.16
N GLU A 341 27.16 -3.72 -9.08
CA GLU A 341 27.74 -3.31 -7.80
C GLU A 341 26.70 -2.58 -6.94
N GLY A 342 26.56 -3.00 -5.68
CA GLY A 342 25.59 -2.42 -4.75
C GLY A 342 24.14 -2.89 -4.95
N ALA A 343 23.85 -3.76 -5.92
CA ALA A 343 22.51 -4.33 -6.08
C ALA A 343 22.19 -5.35 -4.99
N ALA A 344 21.22 -5.03 -4.13
CA ALA A 344 20.68 -5.89 -3.08
C ALA A 344 21.75 -6.76 -2.33
N PRO A 345 22.77 -6.14 -1.71
CA PRO A 345 23.96 -6.83 -1.19
C PRO A 345 23.66 -7.83 -0.06
N ARG A 346 22.51 -7.66 0.62
CA ARG A 346 22.07 -8.50 1.73
C ARG A 346 21.06 -9.57 1.33
N LEU A 347 20.72 -9.68 0.04
CA LEU A 347 19.67 -10.58 -0.40
C LEU A 347 20.02 -12.04 -0.09
N GLU A 348 19.30 -12.62 0.86
CA GLU A 348 19.48 -14.01 1.29
C GLU A 348 18.51 -14.96 0.60
N TYR A 349 17.30 -14.49 0.28
CA TYR A 349 16.24 -15.31 -0.29
C TYR A 349 15.58 -14.66 -1.49
N LEU A 350 15.62 -15.35 -2.63
CA LEU A 350 14.93 -15.00 -3.87
C LEU A 350 13.94 -16.11 -4.23
N TYR A 351 12.64 -15.79 -4.24
CA TYR A 351 11.58 -16.74 -4.60
C TYR A 351 11.04 -16.44 -5.99
N LEU A 352 11.21 -17.38 -6.92
CA LEU A 352 10.74 -17.29 -8.31
C LEU A 352 9.83 -18.47 -8.70
N ASP A 353 9.37 -19.26 -7.72
CA ASP A 353 8.51 -20.42 -7.94
C ASP A 353 7.20 -20.07 -8.65
N ASN A 354 6.64 -20.99 -9.44
CA ASN A 354 5.40 -20.79 -10.19
C ASN A 354 5.44 -19.53 -11.09
N ASN A 355 6.49 -19.44 -11.90
CA ASN A 355 6.64 -18.50 -13.00
C ASN A 355 6.81 -19.27 -14.32
N GLU A 356 6.96 -18.55 -15.44
CA GLU A 356 7.11 -19.10 -16.79
C GLU A 356 8.59 -19.11 -17.25
N ILE A 357 9.53 -19.22 -16.30
CA ILE A 357 10.98 -19.19 -16.55
C ILE A 357 11.41 -20.54 -17.13
N GLY A 358 12.02 -20.49 -18.31
CA GLY A 358 12.62 -21.64 -19.00
C GLY A 358 14.11 -21.81 -18.71
N ASP A 359 14.76 -22.64 -19.53
CA ASP A 359 16.16 -23.00 -19.35
C ASP A 359 17.10 -21.79 -19.53
N GLU A 360 16.78 -20.86 -20.42
CA GLU A 360 17.64 -19.71 -20.71
C GLU A 360 17.66 -18.71 -19.56
N GLY A 361 16.51 -18.45 -18.92
CA GLY A 361 16.43 -17.65 -17.70
C GLY A 361 17.18 -18.30 -16.54
N CYS A 362 16.99 -19.62 -16.34
CA CYS A 362 17.71 -20.37 -15.32
C CYS A 362 19.23 -20.32 -15.50
N LYS A 363 19.73 -20.48 -16.74
CA LYS A 363 21.17 -20.38 -17.06
C LYS A 363 21.71 -18.98 -16.77
N ALA A 364 20.98 -17.94 -17.15
CA ALA A 364 21.39 -16.56 -16.92
C ALA A 364 21.53 -16.24 -15.41
N LEU A 365 20.54 -16.66 -14.61
CA LEU A 365 20.60 -16.49 -13.16
C LEU A 365 21.76 -17.29 -12.55
N ALA A 366 21.95 -18.54 -12.95
CA ALA A 366 23.06 -19.37 -12.47
C ALA A 366 24.44 -18.78 -12.83
N ALA A 367 24.58 -18.22 -14.03
CA ALA A 367 25.80 -17.56 -14.46
C ALA A 367 26.10 -16.31 -13.61
N ALA A 368 25.11 -15.44 -13.41
CA ALA A 368 25.26 -14.24 -12.59
C ALA A 368 25.68 -14.58 -11.15
N LEU A 369 25.03 -15.58 -10.52
CA LEU A 369 25.39 -16.03 -9.17
C LEU A 369 26.82 -16.60 -9.10
N LYS A 370 27.26 -17.32 -10.14
CA LYS A 370 28.64 -17.82 -10.24
C LYS A 370 29.67 -16.68 -10.37
N GLU A 371 29.29 -15.57 -10.98
CA GLU A 371 30.09 -14.36 -11.11
C GLU A 371 30.07 -13.46 -9.86
N GLY A 372 29.35 -13.86 -8.80
CA GLY A 372 29.32 -13.16 -7.51
C GLY A 372 28.14 -12.21 -7.33
N ALA A 373 27.12 -12.27 -8.19
CA ALA A 373 25.85 -11.59 -7.97
C ALA A 373 25.18 -12.09 -6.68
N ALA A 374 24.52 -11.19 -5.93
CA ALA A 374 23.81 -11.50 -4.68
C ALA A 374 24.63 -12.41 -3.73
N PRO A 375 25.77 -11.94 -3.18
CA PRO A 375 26.74 -12.77 -2.48
C PRO A 375 26.20 -13.44 -1.20
N SER A 376 25.11 -12.92 -0.64
CA SER A 376 24.45 -13.45 0.56
C SER A 376 23.39 -14.51 0.26
N LEU A 377 23.12 -14.81 -1.02
CA LEU A 377 22.00 -15.66 -1.43
C LEU A 377 22.21 -17.11 -0.98
N LYS A 378 21.25 -17.64 -0.24
CA LYS A 378 21.31 -19.01 0.31
C LYS A 378 20.63 -19.99 -0.64
N ALA A 379 21.34 -21.07 -0.99
CA ALA A 379 20.68 -22.25 -1.55
C ALA A 379 19.80 -22.86 -0.44
N ARG A 380 18.49 -22.98 -0.66
CA ARG A 380 17.60 -23.60 0.33
C ARG A 380 17.72 -25.12 0.24
N ASP A 381 18.12 -25.76 1.34
CA ASP A 381 17.82 -27.17 1.58
C ASP A 381 16.29 -27.35 1.70
N ALA A 382 15.77 -28.50 1.25
CA ALA A 382 14.34 -28.80 1.23
C ALA A 382 13.66 -28.57 2.60
N PRO A 383 12.38 -28.14 2.64
CA PRO A 383 11.70 -27.82 3.91
C PRO A 383 11.52 -29.06 4.81
N PRO A 384 11.53 -28.89 6.16
CA PRO A 384 11.23 -29.98 7.09
C PRO A 384 9.79 -30.49 6.94
N ARG A 385 9.61 -31.81 7.14
CA ARG A 385 8.44 -32.64 6.80
C ARG A 385 7.10 -32.32 7.53
N HIS A 386 6.93 -31.15 8.14
CA HIS A 386 5.74 -30.82 8.93
C HIS A 386 5.04 -29.56 8.42
N SER A 387 4.38 -29.66 7.27
CA SER A 387 3.28 -28.75 6.88
C SER A 387 2.44 -29.38 5.75
N PRO A 388 1.10 -29.41 5.84
CA PRO A 388 0.24 -30.04 4.84
C PRO A 388 -0.23 -29.00 3.81
N LEU A 389 0.64 -28.60 2.87
CA LEU A 389 0.27 -27.86 1.66
C LEU A 389 1.19 -28.29 0.49
N PRO A 390 0.75 -28.18 -0.78
CA PRO A 390 1.40 -28.84 -1.92
C PRO A 390 2.78 -28.24 -2.20
N ARG A 391 3.69 -29.12 -2.65
CA ARG A 391 5.13 -28.89 -2.85
C ARG A 391 5.43 -27.74 -3.83
N PRO A 392 6.31 -26.77 -3.48
CA PRO A 392 7.06 -25.99 -4.46
C PRO A 392 8.42 -26.65 -4.75
N MET A 393 8.79 -26.77 -6.03
CA MET A 393 10.15 -27.10 -6.44
C MET A 393 11.05 -25.87 -6.17
N LEU A 394 12.07 -26.06 -5.34
CA LEU A 394 13.09 -25.07 -5.00
C LEU A 394 14.36 -25.29 -5.82
N ILE A 395 14.98 -24.19 -6.24
CA ILE A 395 16.24 -24.15 -6.96
C ILE A 395 17.39 -24.44 -5.98
N ALA A 396 18.08 -25.56 -6.21
CA ALA A 396 19.45 -25.79 -5.79
C ALA A 396 20.24 -26.28 -7.02
N PRO A 397 21.45 -25.78 -7.30
CA PRO A 397 22.25 -26.26 -8.41
C PRO A 397 22.94 -27.60 -8.03
N PRO A 398 23.14 -28.59 -8.92
CA PRO A 398 22.53 -28.86 -10.23
C PRO A 398 21.70 -30.17 -10.16
N LEU A 399 20.40 -30.12 -9.86
CA LEU A 399 19.52 -31.30 -10.01
C LEU A 399 18.10 -30.99 -10.52
N ALA A 400 17.80 -29.74 -10.92
CA ALA A 400 16.48 -29.34 -11.37
C ALA A 400 16.30 -29.54 -12.90
N CYS A 401 16.05 -30.79 -13.33
CA CYS A 401 15.46 -31.06 -14.64
C CYS A 401 14.84 -32.47 -14.72
N ARG A 402 13.64 -32.62 -14.15
CA ARG A 402 12.63 -33.68 -14.43
C ARG A 402 11.29 -33.11 -13.91
N ARG A 403 10.20 -32.93 -14.65
CA ARG A 403 9.72 -33.43 -15.94
C ARG A 403 8.85 -32.34 -16.61
N SER A 404 8.83 -32.42 -17.94
CA SER A 404 7.80 -31.96 -18.89
C SER A 404 6.36 -32.18 -18.45
#